data_AF-A0A6N8EJ79-F1
#
_entry.id   AF-A0A6N8EJ79-F1
#
_cell.length_a   1.000
_cell.length_b   1.000
_cell.length_c   1.000
_cell.angle_alpha   90.00
_cell.angle_beta   90.00
_cell.angle_gamma   90.00
#
_symmetry.space_group_name_H-M   'P 1'
#
loop_
_entity.id
_entity.type
_entity.pdbx_description
1 polymer ?
#
loop_
_entity_poly.entity_id
_entity_poly.type
_entity_poly.pdbx_seq_one_letter_code
_entity_poly.pdbx_strand_id
1 'polypeptide(L)'
;MFLSRLNTYIAYTTERLTQQHVCAYSDENALPPASEQEMAKHGYVLKNMGNNQCVFTHPEKGNLVLHPDMSMAHHSNMLSADSYVRIIDPNILPAPPSAVTPATQIAKYIHQTGKEAEFPESFRQNRDNLILLNPDYDFCYWSDQGGRTIHEFIAEHYGHDVLQYYNAITPRYGAARADLFRYLCLYQLGGVYLDLKSTIVVPLHTIIHPDDTALLSFWPRVSTEYPEIQHVKYAGEYQQFFLIYAAGHPLLRRIIHQTLCNIKLYDPFIHGVGLQGTFLTTGPIIYSRILHSYRTPHNARLFHALTSGVEYNIFSHEAHYAKIGPTHYTRQDTPLILNPESLP
;
A
#
# COMPACT_ATOMS: atom_id res chain seq x y z
N MET A 1 20.85 3.93 -7.83
CA MET A 1 20.23 3.69 -6.50
C MET A 1 20.23 2.19 -6.22
N PHE A 2 20.67 1.76 -5.03
CA PHE A 2 20.61 0.35 -4.62
C PHE A 2 19.30 0.06 -3.89
N LEU A 3 18.52 -0.88 -4.43
CA LEU A 3 17.13 -1.11 -4.03
C LEU A 3 16.94 -2.54 -3.50
N SER A 4 16.45 -2.67 -2.28
CA SER A 4 16.01 -3.95 -1.69
C SER A 4 14.81 -4.56 -2.44
N ARG A 5 14.49 -5.83 -2.17
CA ARG A 5 13.27 -6.48 -2.66
C ARG A 5 11.95 -5.84 -2.18
N LEU A 6 11.99 -5.04 -1.11
CA LEU A 6 10.82 -4.33 -0.55
C LEU A 6 10.75 -2.88 -1.02
N ASN A 7 11.45 -2.54 -2.10
CA ASN A 7 11.48 -1.20 -2.70
C ASN A 7 11.83 -0.10 -1.69
N THR A 8 12.77 -0.42 -0.81
CA THR A 8 13.54 0.54 -0.01
C THR A 8 14.95 0.68 -0.58
N TYR A 9 15.56 1.86 -0.47
CA TYR A 9 16.91 2.12 -0.96
C TYR A 9 17.91 2.34 0.16
N ILE A 10 19.18 2.04 -0.13
CA ILE A 10 20.29 2.39 0.74
C ILE A 10 20.59 3.88 0.53
N ALA A 11 20.35 4.67 1.56
CA ALA A 11 20.71 6.08 1.62
C ALA A 11 21.99 6.25 2.43
N TYR A 12 22.65 7.39 2.27
CA TYR A 12 23.80 7.73 3.11
C TYR A 12 23.63 9.09 3.79
N THR A 13 24.25 9.19 4.95
CA THR A 13 24.54 10.44 5.65
C THR A 13 26.05 10.59 5.74
N THR A 14 26.55 11.70 6.27
CA THR A 14 27.99 11.90 6.51
C THR A 14 28.61 10.83 7.43
N GLU A 15 27.82 10.20 8.30
CA GLU A 15 28.31 9.32 9.36
C GLU A 15 27.93 7.85 9.19
N ARG A 16 26.86 7.56 8.44
CA ARG A 16 26.31 6.20 8.33
C ARG A 16 25.48 5.98 7.08
N LEU A 17 25.39 4.72 6.69
CA LEU A 17 24.37 4.20 5.77
C LEU A 17 23.05 4.00 6.51
N THR A 18 21.94 4.22 5.81
CA THR A 18 20.58 4.00 6.31
C THR A 18 19.70 3.39 5.23
N GLN A 19 18.54 2.86 5.60
CA GLN A 19 17.55 2.35 4.67
C GLN A 19 16.35 3.30 4.65
N GLN A 20 15.83 3.61 3.46
CA GLN A 20 14.71 4.54 3.27
C GLN A 20 13.66 3.96 2.33
N HIS A 21 12.38 4.24 2.56
CA HIS A 21 11.32 3.91 1.58
C HIS A 21 11.58 4.70 0.30
N VAL A 22 11.37 4.09 -0.87
CA VAL A 22 11.66 4.78 -2.15
C VAL A 22 10.81 6.04 -2.33
N CYS A 23 9.59 6.10 -1.78
CA CYS A 23 8.78 7.32 -1.81
C CYS A 23 9.44 8.52 -1.10
N ALA A 24 10.34 8.28 -0.14
CA ALA A 24 11.07 9.34 0.55
C ALA A 24 12.14 10.00 -0.33
N TYR A 25 12.50 9.42 -1.48
CA TYR A 25 13.48 9.99 -2.40
C TYR A 25 13.03 11.32 -3.02
N SER A 26 11.72 11.55 -3.13
CA SER A 26 11.16 12.80 -3.64
C SER A 26 10.82 13.83 -2.53
N ASP A 27 11.16 13.55 -1.27
CA ASP A 27 11.00 14.51 -0.19
C ASP A 27 12.03 15.64 -0.32
N GLU A 28 11.68 16.85 0.11
CA GLU A 28 12.57 18.02 0.07
C GLU A 28 13.89 17.80 0.84
N ASN A 29 13.81 17.02 1.93
CA ASN A 29 14.95 16.64 2.76
C ASN A 29 15.34 15.16 2.56
N ALA A 30 15.13 14.62 1.35
CA ALA A 30 15.49 13.25 1.02
C ALA A 30 16.98 13.00 1.28
N LEU A 31 17.29 11.88 1.93
CA LEU A 31 18.67 11.42 2.01
C LEU A 31 19.14 10.93 0.64
N PRO A 32 20.34 11.31 0.17
CA PRO A 32 20.81 10.88 -1.12
C PRO A 32 21.03 9.35 -1.17
N PRO A 33 20.73 8.68 -2.30
CA PRO A 33 21.07 7.28 -2.49
C PRO A 33 22.58 7.06 -2.37
N ALA A 34 22.99 6.01 -1.66
CA ALA A 34 24.40 5.62 -1.58
C ALA A 34 24.93 5.26 -2.98
N SER A 35 26.12 5.75 -3.31
CA SER A 35 26.88 5.34 -4.49
C SER A 35 27.81 4.16 -4.15
N GLU A 36 28.38 3.48 -5.16
CA GLU A 36 29.40 2.45 -4.90
C GLU A 36 30.59 3.00 -4.10
N GLN A 37 30.96 4.27 -4.32
CA GLN A 37 32.02 4.92 -3.56
C GLN A 37 31.65 5.09 -2.08
N GLU A 38 30.41 5.49 -1.78
CA GLU A 38 29.94 5.60 -0.40
C GLU A 38 29.86 4.24 0.30
N MET A 39 29.45 3.19 -0.44
CA MET A 39 29.45 1.83 0.08
C MET A 39 30.88 1.34 0.37
N ALA A 40 31.85 1.64 -0.53
CA ALA A 40 33.25 1.29 -0.36
C ALA A 40 33.91 2.00 0.83
N LYS A 41 33.58 3.28 1.10
CA LYS A 41 34.03 4.00 2.30
C LYS A 41 33.62 3.31 3.60
N HIS A 42 32.51 2.57 3.58
CA HIS A 42 32.03 1.77 4.70
C HIS A 42 32.52 0.30 4.68
N GLY A 43 33.50 -0.02 3.83
CA GLY A 43 34.12 -1.35 3.76
C GLY A 43 33.32 -2.40 2.97
N TYR A 44 32.28 -2.00 2.25
CA TYR A 44 31.50 -2.93 1.43
C TYR A 44 32.07 -3.07 0.02
N VAL A 45 32.02 -4.30 -0.48
CA VAL A 45 32.34 -4.66 -1.86
C VAL A 45 31.07 -5.15 -2.53
N LEU A 46 30.74 -4.57 -3.69
CA LEU A 46 29.62 -5.00 -4.53
C LEU A 46 29.99 -6.28 -5.27
N LYS A 47 29.14 -7.30 -5.20
CA LYS A 47 29.23 -8.52 -6.00
C LYS A 47 28.00 -8.67 -6.87
N ASN A 48 28.21 -8.82 -8.17
CA ASN A 48 27.15 -9.09 -9.14
C ASN A 48 26.75 -10.57 -9.07
N MET A 49 25.46 -10.85 -8.93
CA MET A 49 24.88 -12.19 -8.81
C MET A 49 24.14 -12.63 -10.08
N GLY A 50 24.12 -11.80 -11.13
CA GLY A 50 23.33 -12.01 -12.34
C GLY A 50 21.89 -11.50 -12.22
N ASN A 51 21.15 -11.47 -13.33
CA ASN A 51 19.73 -11.09 -13.39
C ASN A 51 19.39 -9.75 -12.70
N ASN A 52 20.24 -8.73 -12.87
CA ASN A 52 20.12 -7.43 -12.21
C ASN A 52 20.07 -7.49 -10.66
N GLN A 53 20.63 -8.54 -10.07
CA GLN A 53 20.78 -8.69 -8.63
C GLN A 53 22.24 -8.61 -8.22
N CYS A 54 22.49 -7.88 -7.14
CA CYS A 54 23.78 -7.72 -6.53
C CYS A 54 23.69 -7.92 -5.02
N VAL A 55 24.83 -8.16 -4.38
CA VAL A 55 24.96 -8.22 -2.92
C VAL A 55 26.15 -7.37 -2.48
N PHE A 56 26.04 -6.76 -1.30
CA PHE A 56 27.17 -6.08 -0.68
C PHE A 56 27.79 -6.97 0.38
N THR A 57 29.10 -7.16 0.32
CA THR A 57 29.85 -7.99 1.29
C THR A 57 30.92 -7.17 1.98
N HIS A 58 31.04 -7.33 3.29
CA HIS A 58 32.11 -6.74 4.10
C HIS A 58 33.06 -7.86 4.57
N PRO A 59 34.40 -7.71 4.43
CA PRO A 59 35.36 -8.77 4.76
C PRO A 59 35.22 -9.33 6.18
N GLU A 60 34.94 -8.46 7.15
CA GLU A 60 34.82 -8.85 8.57
C GLU A 60 33.38 -9.17 9.03
N LYS A 61 32.36 -8.59 8.38
CA LYS A 61 30.97 -8.63 8.88
C LYS A 61 30.10 -9.62 8.08
N GLY A 62 30.51 -9.98 6.86
CA GLY A 62 29.73 -10.83 5.95
C GLY A 62 28.81 -10.02 5.03
N ASN A 63 27.68 -10.61 4.66
CA ASN A 63 26.73 -10.03 3.71
C ASN A 63 25.86 -8.96 4.38
N LEU A 64 25.68 -7.81 3.73
CA LEU A 64 24.71 -6.80 4.15
C LEU A 64 23.29 -7.34 3.96
N VAL A 65 22.43 -7.11 4.95
CA VAL A 65 21.00 -7.47 4.92
C VAL A 65 20.17 -6.23 5.20
N LEU A 66 19.18 -5.97 4.34
CA LEU A 66 18.24 -4.86 4.45
C LEU A 66 16.91 -5.39 5.01
N HIS A 67 16.73 -5.32 6.33
CA HIS A 67 15.59 -5.95 6.98
C HIS A 67 14.27 -5.20 6.71
N PRO A 68 13.13 -5.91 6.82
CA PRO A 68 11.83 -5.27 6.68
C PRO A 68 11.59 -4.12 7.66
N ASP A 69 12.16 -4.17 8.86
CA ASP A 69 12.02 -3.12 9.90
C ASP A 69 12.90 -1.89 9.68
N MET A 70 13.49 -1.76 8.48
CA MET A 70 14.41 -0.70 8.07
C MET A 70 15.78 -0.75 8.76
N SER A 71 16.09 -1.80 9.52
CA SER A 71 17.41 -2.03 10.08
C SER A 71 18.35 -2.65 9.04
N MET A 72 19.65 -2.31 9.14
CA MET A 72 20.70 -2.90 8.32
C MET A 72 21.57 -3.79 9.21
N ALA A 73 21.67 -5.07 8.85
CA ALA A 73 22.44 -6.07 9.60
C ALA A 73 23.46 -6.80 8.73
N HIS A 74 24.22 -7.70 9.33
CA HIS A 74 25.23 -8.50 8.63
C HIS A 74 25.12 -9.98 8.98
N HIS A 75 25.14 -10.84 7.96
CA HIS A 75 25.15 -12.29 8.12
C HIS A 75 26.45 -12.89 7.58
N SER A 76 27.11 -13.71 8.41
CA SER A 76 28.48 -14.14 8.17
C SER A 76 28.69 -14.90 6.86
N ASN A 77 27.76 -15.79 6.45
CA ASN A 77 27.92 -16.59 5.22
C ASN A 77 26.64 -16.91 4.45
N MET A 78 25.44 -16.65 5.00
CA MET A 78 24.18 -17.03 4.35
C MET A 78 23.58 -15.82 3.64
N LEU A 79 23.29 -15.97 2.34
CA LEU A 79 22.47 -15.02 1.60
C LEU A 79 20.99 -15.32 1.88
N SER A 80 20.25 -14.28 2.26
CA SER A 80 18.79 -14.29 2.31
C SER A 80 18.22 -13.44 1.18
N ALA A 81 16.92 -13.52 0.93
CA ALA A 81 16.24 -12.64 -0.02
C ALA A 81 16.47 -11.14 0.29
N ASP A 82 16.63 -10.80 1.58
CA ASP A 82 16.89 -9.45 2.07
C ASP A 82 18.35 -9.00 1.90
N SER A 83 19.25 -9.90 1.47
CA SER A 83 20.65 -9.56 1.14
C SER A 83 20.82 -9.01 -0.27
N TYR A 84 19.85 -9.25 -1.15
CA TYR A 84 19.92 -8.86 -2.56
C TYR A 84 19.40 -7.43 -2.75
N VAL A 85 20.14 -6.69 -3.59
CA VAL A 85 19.76 -5.38 -4.08
C VAL A 85 19.76 -5.36 -5.61
N ARG A 86 18.89 -4.54 -6.19
CA ARG A 86 18.91 -4.17 -7.61
C ARG A 86 19.54 -2.80 -7.78
N ILE A 87 20.14 -2.53 -8.94
CA ILE A 87 20.62 -1.19 -9.30
C ILE A 87 19.62 -0.58 -10.27
N ILE A 88 19.11 0.60 -9.93
CA ILE A 88 18.22 1.38 -10.80
C ILE A 88 18.74 2.80 -10.99
N ASP A 89 18.41 3.41 -12.13
CA ASP A 89 18.44 4.87 -12.28
C ASP A 89 17.21 5.44 -11.55
N PRO A 90 17.36 6.28 -10.51
CA PRO A 90 16.22 6.83 -9.78
C PRO A 90 15.33 7.75 -10.63
N ASN A 91 15.78 8.20 -11.81
CA ASN A 91 14.95 9.01 -12.72
C ASN A 91 13.77 8.24 -13.32
N ILE A 92 13.76 6.90 -13.24
CA ILE A 92 12.61 6.08 -13.69
C ILE A 92 11.46 6.09 -12.68
N LEU A 93 11.67 6.64 -11.48
CA LEU A 93 10.67 6.62 -10.42
C LEU A 93 9.57 7.65 -10.71
N PRO A 94 8.29 7.30 -10.51
CA PRO A 94 7.22 8.26 -10.69
C PRO A 94 7.35 9.42 -9.72
N ALA A 95 6.95 10.61 -10.20
CA ALA A 95 6.75 11.76 -9.35
C ALA A 95 5.69 11.46 -8.27
N PRO A 96 5.76 12.11 -7.10
CA PRO A 96 4.71 11.99 -6.10
C PRO A 96 3.40 12.55 -6.65
N PRO A 97 2.23 12.02 -6.23
CA PRO A 97 0.95 12.51 -6.73
C PRO A 97 0.79 14.00 -6.40
N SER A 98 0.04 14.69 -7.26
CA SER A 98 -0.31 16.10 -7.10
C SER A 98 -0.80 16.40 -5.68
N ALA A 99 -0.37 17.55 -5.14
CA ALA A 99 -0.76 17.94 -3.79
C ALA A 99 -2.26 18.30 -3.76
N VAL A 100 -3.00 17.65 -2.86
CA VAL A 100 -4.37 18.04 -2.49
C VAL A 100 -4.26 18.79 -1.18
N THR A 101 -4.90 19.97 -1.10
CA THR A 101 -4.91 20.77 0.13
C THR A 101 -5.48 19.93 1.29
N PRO A 102 -4.73 19.72 2.38
CA PRO A 102 -5.21 18.91 3.50
C PRO A 102 -6.47 19.49 4.12
N ALA A 103 -7.53 18.69 4.17
CA ALA A 103 -8.74 19.02 4.89
C ALA A 103 -8.54 18.78 6.40
N THR A 104 -9.20 19.59 7.22
CA THR A 104 -9.15 19.49 8.69
C THR A 104 -10.17 18.50 9.25
N GLN A 105 -11.07 17.97 8.42
CA GLN A 105 -12.14 17.06 8.81
C GLN A 105 -12.33 15.97 7.76
N ILE A 106 -12.81 14.80 8.21
CA ILE A 106 -13.20 13.70 7.33
C ILE A 106 -14.53 14.06 6.63
N ALA A 107 -14.52 14.04 5.30
CA ALA A 107 -15.70 14.32 4.50
C ALA A 107 -16.81 13.29 4.72
N LYS A 108 -18.07 13.68 4.52
CA LYS A 108 -19.22 12.81 4.72
C LYS A 108 -19.54 11.98 3.47
N TYR A 109 -18.56 11.21 3.01
CA TYR A 109 -18.70 10.25 1.93
C TYR A 109 -18.47 8.82 2.40
N ILE A 110 -19.29 7.89 1.93
CA ILE A 110 -19.05 6.46 2.05
C ILE A 110 -18.77 5.92 0.64
N HIS A 111 -17.57 5.41 0.42
CA HIS A 111 -17.11 4.87 -0.86
C HIS A 111 -17.04 3.35 -0.81
N GLN A 112 -17.58 2.70 -1.84
CA GLN A 112 -17.33 1.28 -2.13
C GLN A 112 -16.97 1.09 -3.59
N THR A 113 -16.17 0.08 -3.92
CA THR A 113 -15.83 -0.27 -5.30
C THR A 113 -16.25 -1.68 -5.66
N GLY A 114 -16.69 -1.89 -6.90
CA GLY A 114 -17.03 -3.21 -7.41
C GLY A 114 -16.68 -3.40 -8.88
N LYS A 115 -16.97 -4.59 -9.40
CA LYS A 115 -16.67 -4.95 -10.80
C LYS A 115 -17.84 -4.59 -11.72
N GLU A 116 -19.04 -4.73 -11.19
CA GLU A 116 -20.29 -4.55 -11.88
C GLU A 116 -20.57 -3.07 -12.13
N ALA A 117 -21.20 -2.75 -13.28
CA ALA A 117 -21.61 -1.39 -13.60
C ALA A 117 -22.57 -0.83 -12.54
N GLU A 118 -23.54 -1.65 -12.12
CA GLU A 118 -24.50 -1.35 -11.07
C GLU A 118 -24.12 -1.98 -9.74
N PHE A 119 -24.62 -1.42 -8.65
CA PHE A 119 -24.36 -1.95 -7.31
C PHE A 119 -24.90 -3.40 -7.17
N PRO A 120 -24.08 -4.40 -6.78
CA PRO A 120 -24.50 -5.80 -6.89
C PRO A 120 -25.61 -6.16 -5.89
N GLU A 121 -26.59 -6.94 -6.35
CA GLU A 121 -27.77 -7.35 -5.55
C GLU A 121 -27.38 -7.97 -4.20
N SER A 122 -26.38 -8.86 -4.18
CA SER A 122 -25.97 -9.55 -2.96
C SER A 122 -25.47 -8.65 -1.83
N PHE A 123 -25.22 -7.37 -2.12
CA PHE A 123 -24.75 -6.38 -1.13
C PHE A 123 -25.77 -5.27 -0.87
N ARG A 124 -26.93 -5.23 -1.57
CA ARG A 124 -27.87 -4.10 -1.48
C ARG A 124 -28.37 -3.85 -0.06
N GLN A 125 -28.72 -4.91 0.67
CA GLN A 125 -29.13 -4.79 2.06
C GLN A 125 -28.04 -4.16 2.94
N ASN A 126 -26.76 -4.50 2.70
CA ASN A 126 -25.64 -3.91 3.43
C ASN A 126 -25.52 -2.40 3.15
N ARG A 127 -25.56 -2.02 1.86
CA ARG A 127 -25.57 -0.60 1.45
C ARG A 127 -26.73 0.17 2.08
N ASP A 128 -27.94 -0.38 2.01
CA ASP A 128 -29.14 0.31 2.49
C ASP A 128 -29.07 0.53 4.00
N ASN A 129 -28.52 -0.42 4.76
CA ASN A 129 -28.23 -0.25 6.19
C ASN A 129 -27.17 0.84 6.44
N LEU A 130 -26.09 0.88 5.65
CA LEU A 130 -25.07 1.93 5.77
C LEU A 130 -25.66 3.32 5.54
N ILE A 131 -26.52 3.49 4.53
CA ILE A 131 -27.21 4.75 4.23
C ILE A 131 -28.19 5.11 5.36
N LEU A 132 -28.98 4.13 5.84
CA LEU A 132 -29.96 4.35 6.90
C LEU A 132 -29.30 4.80 8.22
N LEU A 133 -28.14 4.22 8.57
CA LEU A 133 -27.39 4.58 9.78
C LEU A 133 -26.66 5.92 9.67
N ASN A 134 -26.39 6.38 8.45
CA ASN A 134 -25.59 7.57 8.16
C ASN A 134 -26.31 8.48 7.16
N PRO A 135 -27.50 9.02 7.51
CA PRO A 135 -28.32 9.81 6.57
C PRO A 135 -27.67 11.13 6.15
N ASP A 136 -26.62 11.58 6.85
CA ASP A 136 -25.82 12.75 6.53
C ASP A 136 -24.59 12.45 5.67
N TYR A 137 -24.39 11.19 5.26
CA TYR A 137 -23.32 10.77 4.36
C TYR A 137 -23.85 10.47 2.95
N ASP A 138 -23.10 10.92 1.95
CA ASP A 138 -23.33 10.57 0.56
C ASP A 138 -22.69 9.22 0.23
N PHE A 139 -23.50 8.27 -0.25
CA PHE A 139 -23.02 6.96 -0.69
C PHE A 139 -22.53 7.00 -2.14
N CYS A 140 -21.29 6.54 -2.36
CA CYS A 140 -20.63 6.52 -3.65
C CYS A 140 -20.20 5.09 -4.01
N TYR A 141 -20.73 4.56 -5.11
CA TYR A 141 -20.27 3.31 -5.71
C TYR A 141 -19.42 3.61 -6.95
N TRP A 142 -18.23 3.02 -7.00
CA TRP A 142 -17.27 3.17 -8.09
C TRP A 142 -17.05 1.82 -8.79
N SER A 143 -16.99 1.83 -10.12
CA SER A 143 -16.62 0.65 -10.89
C SER A 143 -15.94 1.03 -12.19
N ASP A 144 -15.37 0.05 -12.89
CA ASP A 144 -14.76 0.30 -14.21
C ASP A 144 -15.81 0.50 -15.31
N GLN A 145 -17.10 0.21 -15.06
CA GLN A 145 -18.15 0.14 -16.10
C GLN A 145 -19.47 0.87 -15.72
N GLY A 146 -19.51 1.54 -14.57
CA GLY A 146 -20.73 2.12 -14.00
C GLY A 146 -20.88 3.63 -14.22
N GLY A 147 -21.87 4.22 -13.56
CA GLY A 147 -22.14 5.67 -13.65
C GLY A 147 -21.04 6.57 -13.05
N ARG A 148 -20.27 6.05 -12.07
CA ARG A 148 -19.03 6.69 -11.59
C ARG A 148 -17.86 5.79 -11.97
N THR A 149 -17.13 6.18 -13.00
CA THR A 149 -16.04 5.35 -13.49
C THR A 149 -14.73 5.63 -12.74
N ILE A 150 -14.01 4.57 -12.41
CA ILE A 150 -12.67 4.69 -11.81
C ILE A 150 -11.69 5.37 -12.78
N HIS A 151 -11.78 5.07 -14.08
CA HIS A 151 -10.86 5.60 -15.09
C HIS A 151 -11.04 7.11 -15.29
N GLU A 152 -12.28 7.61 -15.37
CA GLU A 152 -12.54 9.05 -15.48
C GLU A 152 -12.09 9.77 -14.21
N PHE A 153 -12.38 9.22 -13.03
CA PHE A 153 -11.94 9.80 -11.77
C PHE A 153 -10.42 9.97 -11.71
N ILE A 154 -9.67 8.92 -12.08
CA ILE A 154 -8.21 8.97 -12.08
C ILE A 154 -7.70 9.96 -13.14
N ALA A 155 -8.25 9.94 -14.35
CA ALA A 155 -7.87 10.86 -15.41
C ALA A 155 -8.09 12.32 -15.00
N GLU A 156 -9.25 12.62 -14.40
CA GLU A 156 -9.65 13.97 -14.01
C GLU A 156 -8.78 14.52 -12.87
N HIS A 157 -8.51 13.73 -11.84
CA HIS A 157 -7.83 14.23 -10.64
C HIS A 157 -6.31 14.01 -10.62
N TYR A 158 -5.82 13.00 -11.35
CA TYR A 158 -4.41 12.59 -11.32
C TYR A 158 -3.74 12.55 -12.70
N GLY A 159 -4.50 12.78 -13.76
CA GLY A 159 -3.99 12.82 -15.13
C GLY A 159 -3.70 11.44 -15.73
N HIS A 160 -3.23 11.46 -16.97
CA HIS A 160 -3.00 10.25 -17.76
C HIS A 160 -1.86 9.37 -17.22
N ASP A 161 -0.85 9.94 -16.56
CA ASP A 161 0.29 9.16 -16.06
C ASP A 161 -0.17 8.19 -14.97
N VAL A 162 -0.88 8.67 -13.94
CA VAL A 162 -1.43 7.80 -12.87
C VAL A 162 -2.47 6.83 -13.43
N LEU A 163 -3.23 7.22 -14.46
CA LEU A 163 -4.14 6.31 -15.13
C LEU A 163 -3.39 5.13 -15.80
N GLN A 164 -2.21 5.36 -16.39
CA GLN A 164 -1.40 4.28 -16.94
C GLN A 164 -0.95 3.29 -15.87
N TYR A 165 -0.59 3.77 -14.67
CA TYR A 165 -0.28 2.91 -13.53
C TYR A 165 -1.47 2.02 -13.13
N TYR A 166 -2.68 2.58 -13.05
CA TYR A 166 -3.88 1.80 -12.78
C TYR A 166 -4.17 0.76 -13.88
N ASN A 167 -4.01 1.15 -15.14
CA ASN A 167 -4.22 0.28 -16.30
C ASN A 167 -3.19 -0.85 -16.41
N ALA A 168 -1.97 -0.63 -15.93
CA ALA A 168 -0.95 -1.67 -15.90
C ALA A 168 -1.25 -2.78 -14.88
N ILE A 169 -2.07 -2.52 -13.85
CA ILE A 169 -2.58 -3.59 -12.98
C ILE A 169 -3.58 -4.42 -13.78
N THR A 170 -3.23 -5.68 -14.07
CA THR A 170 -4.09 -6.56 -14.88
C THR A 170 -5.49 -6.70 -14.26
N PRO A 171 -6.57 -6.68 -15.07
CA PRO A 171 -7.95 -6.84 -14.60
C PRO A 171 -8.21 -8.14 -13.82
N ARG A 172 -7.34 -9.15 -13.94
CA ARG A 172 -7.40 -10.38 -13.14
C ARG A 172 -7.21 -10.14 -11.64
N TYR A 173 -6.52 -9.06 -11.29
CA TYR A 173 -6.23 -8.65 -9.91
C TYR A 173 -7.08 -7.46 -9.48
N GLY A 174 -8.41 -7.65 -9.50
CA GLY A 174 -9.35 -6.61 -9.07
C GLY A 174 -9.10 -6.10 -7.64
N ALA A 175 -8.56 -6.93 -6.74
CA ALA A 175 -8.18 -6.50 -5.39
C ALA A 175 -7.04 -5.46 -5.42
N ALA A 176 -6.01 -5.67 -6.24
CA ALA A 176 -4.91 -4.72 -6.37
C ALA A 176 -5.35 -3.39 -7.02
N ARG A 177 -6.27 -3.46 -7.99
CA ARG A 177 -6.91 -2.26 -8.57
C ARG A 177 -7.70 -1.49 -7.51
N ALA A 178 -8.48 -2.19 -6.68
CA ALA A 178 -9.22 -1.59 -5.58
C ALA A 178 -8.30 -1.01 -4.49
N ASP A 179 -7.14 -1.62 -4.23
CA ASP A 179 -6.12 -1.08 -3.34
C ASP A 179 -5.58 0.27 -3.82
N LEU A 180 -5.13 0.37 -5.07
CA LEU A 180 -4.66 1.66 -5.61
C LEU A 180 -5.80 2.70 -5.61
N PHE A 181 -6.99 2.31 -6.07
CA PHE A 181 -8.11 3.24 -6.18
C PHE A 181 -8.58 3.76 -4.82
N ARG A 182 -8.69 2.92 -3.79
CA ARG A 182 -9.16 3.40 -2.47
C ARG A 182 -8.22 4.46 -1.87
N TYR A 183 -6.92 4.35 -2.13
CA TYR A 183 -5.96 5.37 -1.70
C TYR A 183 -6.17 6.68 -2.48
N LEU A 184 -6.28 6.61 -3.81
CA LEU A 184 -6.52 7.77 -4.68
C LEU A 184 -7.86 8.44 -4.38
N CYS A 185 -8.91 7.67 -4.19
CA CYS A 185 -10.26 8.16 -3.89
C CYS A 185 -10.26 8.96 -2.58
N LEU A 186 -9.74 8.38 -1.50
CA LEU A 186 -9.72 9.06 -0.20
C LEU A 186 -8.70 10.21 -0.12
N TYR A 187 -7.58 10.14 -0.84
CA TYR A 187 -6.66 11.27 -0.87
C TYR A 187 -7.29 12.49 -1.56
N GLN A 188 -8.09 12.29 -2.59
CA GLN A 188 -8.75 13.38 -3.31
C GLN A 188 -10.03 13.87 -2.61
N LEU A 189 -10.90 12.95 -2.16
CA LEU A 189 -12.24 13.28 -1.66
C LEU A 189 -12.36 13.21 -0.14
N GLY A 190 -11.47 12.51 0.54
CA GLY A 190 -11.64 12.13 1.95
C GLY A 190 -12.82 11.17 2.15
N GLY A 191 -13.19 10.96 3.40
CA GLY A 191 -14.34 10.15 3.79
C GLY A 191 -13.99 8.76 4.27
N VAL A 192 -14.94 7.85 4.11
CA VAL A 192 -14.87 6.45 4.56
C VAL A 192 -14.92 5.54 3.36
N TYR A 193 -13.93 4.67 3.20
CA TYR A 193 -13.96 3.59 2.22
C TYR A 193 -14.25 2.26 2.93
N LEU A 194 -15.06 1.41 2.30
CA LEU A 194 -15.34 0.03 2.73
C LEU A 194 -15.29 -0.94 1.53
N ASP A 195 -14.66 -2.10 1.73
CA ASP A 195 -14.86 -3.24 0.82
C ASP A 195 -16.36 -3.60 0.75
N LEU A 196 -16.83 -4.11 -0.39
CA LEU A 196 -18.27 -4.41 -0.62
C LEU A 196 -18.91 -5.30 0.45
N LYS A 197 -18.15 -6.27 0.95
CA LYS A 197 -18.58 -7.23 1.96
C LYS A 197 -18.46 -6.71 3.40
N SER A 198 -17.88 -5.53 3.60
CA SER A 198 -17.64 -4.96 4.93
C SER A 198 -18.76 -4.00 5.29
N THR A 199 -18.95 -3.76 6.59
CA THR A 199 -20.02 -2.90 7.10
C THR A 199 -19.61 -2.16 8.36
N ILE A 200 -20.45 -1.21 8.77
CA ILE A 200 -20.36 -0.50 10.04
C ILE A 200 -21.77 -0.55 10.66
N VAL A 201 -21.87 -1.18 11.83
CA VAL A 201 -23.17 -1.48 12.49
C VAL A 201 -23.61 -0.41 13.49
N VAL A 202 -22.90 0.71 13.54
CA VAL A 202 -23.23 1.89 14.35
C VAL A 202 -23.10 3.16 13.50
N PRO A 203 -23.74 4.28 13.87
CA PRO A 203 -23.57 5.53 13.14
C PRO A 203 -22.12 6.04 13.18
N LEU A 204 -21.59 6.51 12.05
CA LEU A 204 -20.20 6.96 11.89
C LEU A 204 -19.83 8.11 12.82
N HIS A 205 -20.77 8.99 13.17
CA HIS A 205 -20.53 10.08 14.13
C HIS A 205 -20.21 9.59 15.55
N THR A 206 -20.47 8.31 15.86
CA THR A 206 -20.06 7.69 17.14
C THR A 206 -18.60 7.21 17.13
N ILE A 207 -18.03 7.04 15.93
CA ILE A 207 -16.66 6.56 15.71
C ILE A 207 -15.73 7.73 15.36
N ILE A 208 -16.17 8.64 14.49
CA ILE A 208 -15.38 9.75 13.93
C ILE A 208 -15.66 11.03 14.72
N HIS A 209 -14.61 11.61 15.29
CA HIS A 209 -14.68 12.88 16.01
C HIS A 209 -14.40 14.07 15.06
N PRO A 210 -14.92 15.27 15.37
CA PRO A 210 -14.78 16.44 14.50
C PRO A 210 -13.34 16.85 14.15
N ASP A 211 -12.37 16.52 15.02
CA ASP A 211 -10.95 16.85 14.86
C ASP A 211 -10.13 15.70 14.25
N ASP A 212 -10.77 14.57 13.94
CA ASP A 212 -10.07 13.45 13.31
C ASP A 212 -9.76 13.75 11.84
N THR A 213 -8.51 13.51 11.45
CA THR A 213 -8.08 13.54 10.04
C THR A 213 -7.76 12.14 9.50
N ALA A 214 -7.56 11.15 10.37
CA ALA A 214 -7.37 9.76 10.01
C ALA A 214 -7.63 8.83 11.20
N LEU A 215 -8.31 7.70 10.95
CA LEU A 215 -8.51 6.63 11.93
C LEU A 215 -7.90 5.34 11.39
N LEU A 216 -7.11 4.65 12.21
CA LEU A 216 -6.44 3.41 11.84
C LEU A 216 -6.72 2.32 12.87
N SER A 217 -6.79 1.08 12.40
CA SER A 217 -6.96 -0.10 13.23
C SER A 217 -6.05 -1.22 12.76
N PHE A 218 -5.87 -2.21 13.64
CA PHE A 218 -5.06 -3.40 13.40
C PHE A 218 -5.93 -4.64 13.53
N TRP A 219 -5.46 -5.75 12.96
CA TRP A 219 -6.08 -7.03 13.26
C TRP A 219 -5.85 -7.42 14.73
N PRO A 220 -6.87 -7.88 15.45
CA PRO A 220 -6.74 -8.27 16.86
C PRO A 220 -5.96 -9.58 17.05
N ARG A 221 -5.57 -10.26 15.97
CA ARG A 221 -4.83 -11.54 16.00
C ARG A 221 -3.40 -11.34 15.54
N VAL A 222 -2.45 -11.86 16.30
CA VAL A 222 -1.05 -12.06 15.86
C VAL A 222 -1.03 -13.07 14.73
N SER A 223 -1.25 -12.61 13.51
CA SER A 223 -0.94 -13.38 12.31
C SER A 223 0.56 -13.23 12.06
N THR A 224 1.32 -14.28 12.36
CA THR A 224 2.77 -14.33 12.08
C THR A 224 3.07 -14.60 10.61
N GLU A 225 2.09 -14.51 9.72
CA GLU A 225 2.16 -15.10 8.37
C GLU A 225 3.00 -14.29 7.38
N TYR A 226 3.26 -13.00 7.66
CA TYR A 226 3.97 -12.11 6.73
C TYR A 226 5.25 -11.52 7.35
N PRO A 227 6.43 -12.14 7.10
CA PRO A 227 7.72 -11.68 7.63
C PRO A 227 8.02 -10.19 7.38
N GLU A 228 7.51 -9.64 6.28
CA GLU A 228 7.73 -8.24 5.87
C GLU A 228 7.16 -7.20 6.84
N ILE A 229 6.26 -7.61 7.73
CA ILE A 229 5.54 -6.72 8.65
C ILE A 229 5.48 -7.25 10.08
N GLN A 230 6.16 -8.35 10.41
CA GLN A 230 6.17 -8.90 11.78
C GLN A 230 6.64 -7.91 12.86
N HIS A 231 7.47 -6.93 12.48
CA HIS A 231 7.96 -5.87 13.37
C HIS A 231 6.93 -4.77 13.65
N VAL A 232 5.86 -4.68 12.85
CA VAL A 232 4.82 -3.66 13.02
C VAL A 232 3.98 -4.00 14.25
N LYS A 233 3.67 -2.97 15.06
CA LYS A 233 2.94 -3.12 16.33
C LYS A 233 1.59 -3.78 16.14
N TYR A 234 1.09 -4.42 17.21
CA TYR A 234 -0.26 -4.99 17.27
C TYR A 234 -0.57 -5.96 16.13
N ALA A 235 0.28 -6.98 15.98
CA ALA A 235 0.14 -8.09 15.03
C ALA A 235 0.58 -7.87 13.58
N GLY A 236 1.32 -6.82 13.30
CA GLY A 236 2.00 -6.67 12.02
C GLY A 236 1.19 -5.97 10.93
N GLU A 237 -0.14 -6.01 10.98
CA GLU A 237 -0.97 -5.54 9.86
C GLU A 237 -2.00 -4.50 10.29
N TYR A 238 -1.94 -3.33 9.63
CA TYR A 238 -3.01 -2.35 9.61
C TYR A 238 -4.12 -2.78 8.68
N GLN A 239 -5.37 -2.65 9.13
CA GLN A 239 -6.55 -3.02 8.35
C GLN A 239 -6.76 -2.01 7.22
N GLN A 240 -6.81 -2.51 5.97
CA GLN A 240 -7.08 -1.68 4.79
C GLN A 240 -8.40 -2.02 4.07
N PHE A 241 -9.13 -3.03 4.54
CA PHE A 241 -10.47 -3.35 4.00
C PHE A 241 -11.47 -2.21 4.26
N PHE A 242 -11.17 -1.35 5.22
CA PHE A 242 -11.80 -0.05 5.42
C PHE A 242 -10.70 0.99 5.58
N LEU A 243 -10.99 2.24 5.21
CA LEU A 243 -10.07 3.36 5.39
C LEU A 243 -10.89 4.61 5.75
N ILE A 244 -10.37 5.44 6.66
CA ILE A 244 -11.04 6.67 7.10
C ILE A 244 -10.01 7.79 7.13
N TYR A 245 -10.15 8.76 6.22
CA TYR A 245 -9.19 9.85 6.05
C TYR A 245 -9.86 11.15 5.63
N ALA A 246 -9.32 12.29 6.06
CA ALA A 246 -9.57 13.58 5.44
C ALA A 246 -8.87 13.66 4.07
N ALA A 247 -9.42 14.47 3.16
CA ALA A 247 -8.79 14.74 1.87
C ALA A 247 -7.39 15.36 2.07
N GLY A 248 -6.45 15.09 1.16
CA GLY A 248 -5.08 15.61 1.23
C GLY A 248 -4.21 15.03 2.34
N HIS A 249 -4.64 13.92 2.99
CA HIS A 249 -3.88 13.39 4.13
C HIS A 249 -2.45 12.96 3.76
N PRO A 250 -1.40 13.42 4.48
CA PRO A 250 -0.01 13.17 4.11
C PRO A 250 0.37 11.68 4.14
N LEU A 251 -0.25 10.87 5.02
CA LEU A 251 -0.03 9.42 5.02
C LEU A 251 -0.53 8.77 3.73
N LEU A 252 -1.73 9.14 3.23
CA LEU A 252 -2.24 8.60 1.97
C LEU A 252 -1.37 9.03 0.79
N ARG A 253 -0.89 10.29 0.77
CA ARG A 253 0.03 10.75 -0.26
C ARG A 253 1.28 9.87 -0.36
N ARG A 254 1.88 9.53 0.79
CA ARG A 254 3.05 8.64 0.88
C ARG A 254 2.73 7.20 0.48
N ILE A 255 1.57 6.68 0.88
CA ILE A 255 1.10 5.34 0.50
C ILE A 255 0.95 5.27 -1.03
N ILE A 256 0.23 6.23 -1.64
CA ILE A 256 0.03 6.31 -3.09
C ILE A 256 1.38 6.35 -3.79
N HIS A 257 2.29 7.26 -3.39
CA HIS A 257 3.58 7.40 -4.05
C HIS A 257 4.40 6.11 -3.96
N GLN A 258 4.46 5.47 -2.78
CA GLN A 258 5.13 4.18 -2.64
C GLN A 258 4.48 3.10 -3.51
N THR A 259 3.14 3.05 -3.59
CA THR A 259 2.42 2.10 -4.44
C THR A 259 2.75 2.32 -5.92
N LEU A 260 2.78 3.56 -6.40
CA LEU A 260 3.19 3.88 -7.78
C LEU A 260 4.63 3.43 -8.06
N CYS A 261 5.56 3.70 -7.14
CA CYS A 261 6.93 3.18 -7.26
C CYS A 261 6.97 1.65 -7.27
N ASN A 262 6.18 0.97 -6.45
CA ASN A 262 6.12 -0.49 -6.43
C ASN A 262 5.59 -1.07 -7.74
N ILE A 263 4.59 -0.42 -8.34
CA ILE A 263 4.06 -0.80 -9.65
C ILE A 263 5.13 -0.60 -10.72
N LYS A 264 5.84 0.54 -10.72
CA LYS A 264 6.94 0.83 -11.66
C LYS A 264 8.08 -0.18 -11.55
N LEU A 265 8.42 -0.57 -10.33
CA LEU A 265 9.55 -1.44 -10.00
C LEU A 265 9.14 -2.92 -9.91
N TYR A 266 7.92 -3.27 -10.31
CA TYR A 266 7.40 -4.61 -10.17
C TYR A 266 8.19 -5.60 -11.03
N ASP A 267 8.55 -6.70 -10.39
CA ASP A 267 9.25 -7.84 -10.98
C ASP A 267 8.62 -9.11 -10.40
N PRO A 268 7.98 -9.96 -11.21
CA PRO A 268 7.30 -11.16 -10.72
C PRO A 268 8.25 -12.19 -10.08
N PHE A 269 9.54 -12.19 -10.40
CA PHE A 269 10.51 -13.08 -9.79
C PHE A 269 10.91 -12.64 -8.38
N ILE A 270 10.74 -11.35 -8.06
CA ILE A 270 11.15 -10.78 -6.77
C ILE A 270 9.96 -10.53 -5.86
N HIS A 271 8.86 -10.02 -6.42
CA HIS A 271 7.67 -9.66 -5.66
C HIS A 271 6.59 -10.76 -5.72
N GLY A 272 6.77 -11.75 -6.59
CA GLY A 272 5.83 -12.85 -6.76
C GLY A 272 4.57 -12.44 -7.52
N VAL A 273 3.65 -13.39 -7.60
CA VAL A 273 2.32 -13.27 -8.21
C VAL A 273 1.26 -13.60 -7.17
N GLY A 274 -0.01 -13.60 -7.56
CA GLY A 274 -1.10 -14.03 -6.70
C GLY A 274 -1.25 -13.18 -5.44
N LEU A 275 -1.39 -13.87 -4.30
CA LEU A 275 -1.52 -13.23 -2.98
C LEU A 275 -0.28 -12.38 -2.64
N GLN A 276 0.91 -12.96 -2.75
CA GLN A 276 2.16 -12.30 -2.37
C GLN A 276 2.42 -11.06 -3.23
N GLY A 277 2.29 -11.19 -4.55
CA GLY A 277 2.45 -10.06 -5.48
C GLY A 277 1.49 -8.92 -5.15
N THR A 278 0.21 -9.24 -4.87
CA THR A 278 -0.79 -8.24 -4.48
C THR A 278 -0.39 -7.52 -3.20
N PHE A 279 -0.02 -8.28 -2.16
CA PHE A 279 0.26 -7.73 -0.84
C PHE A 279 1.51 -6.84 -0.84
N LEU A 280 2.57 -7.26 -1.55
CA LEU A 280 3.83 -6.52 -1.64
C LEU A 280 3.79 -5.31 -2.59
N THR A 281 2.82 -5.24 -3.50
CA THR A 281 2.78 -4.16 -4.50
C THR A 281 1.78 -3.06 -4.12
N THR A 282 0.53 -3.43 -3.86
CA THR A 282 -0.58 -2.48 -3.61
C THR A 282 -1.25 -2.68 -2.25
N GLY A 283 -1.13 -3.87 -1.66
CA GLY A 283 -1.96 -4.33 -0.56
C GLY A 283 -1.45 -4.05 0.87
N PRO A 284 -1.84 -4.87 1.86
CA PRO A 284 -1.73 -4.53 3.27
C PRO A 284 -0.29 -4.45 3.78
N ILE A 285 0.67 -5.14 3.15
CA ILE A 285 2.07 -5.06 3.55
C ILE A 285 2.59 -3.65 3.29
N ILE A 286 2.35 -3.07 2.11
CA ILE A 286 2.86 -1.72 1.79
C ILE A 286 2.19 -0.67 2.66
N TYR A 287 0.89 -0.85 2.91
CA TYR A 287 0.09 0.04 3.74
C TYR A 287 0.64 0.06 5.17
N SER A 288 0.86 -1.12 5.73
CA SER A 288 1.35 -1.28 7.10
C SER A 288 2.78 -0.77 7.27
N ARG A 289 3.67 -1.00 6.29
CA ARG A 289 5.07 -0.53 6.34
C ARG A 289 5.18 0.99 6.33
N ILE A 290 4.41 1.65 5.47
CA ILE A 290 4.40 3.11 5.37
C ILE A 290 3.78 3.71 6.64
N LEU A 291 2.66 3.17 7.12
CA LEU A 291 2.07 3.63 8.38
C LEU A 291 3.00 3.44 9.56
N HIS A 292 3.68 2.29 9.67
CA HIS A 292 4.64 2.04 10.75
C HIS A 292 5.75 3.10 10.81
N SER A 293 6.20 3.58 9.65
CA SER A 293 7.32 4.51 9.54
C SER A 293 6.91 5.97 9.72
N TYR A 294 5.72 6.37 9.28
CA TYR A 294 5.32 7.79 9.18
C TYR A 294 4.13 8.19 10.05
N ARG A 295 3.41 7.22 10.64
CA ARG A 295 2.28 7.53 11.53
C ARG A 295 2.78 8.05 12.87
N THR A 296 2.15 9.12 13.34
CA THR A 296 2.35 9.68 14.67
C THR A 296 1.01 9.76 15.41
N PRO A 297 0.99 9.94 16.73
CA PRO A 297 -0.24 10.26 17.47
C PRO A 297 -0.96 11.52 16.99
N HIS A 298 -0.26 12.44 16.34
CA HIS A 298 -0.82 13.72 15.88
C HIS A 298 -1.45 13.66 14.50
N ASN A 299 -1.04 12.72 13.64
CA ASN A 299 -1.55 12.62 12.28
C ASN A 299 -2.53 11.45 12.07
N ALA A 300 -2.70 10.56 13.04
CA ALA A 300 -3.72 9.52 12.97
C ALA A 300 -4.05 8.95 14.34
N ARG A 301 -5.35 8.88 14.63
CA ARG A 301 -5.87 8.23 15.82
C ARG A 301 -5.96 6.71 15.60
N LEU A 302 -5.59 5.95 16.64
CA LEU A 302 -5.80 4.51 16.66
C LEU A 302 -7.13 4.22 17.35
N PHE A 303 -7.87 3.26 16.81
CA PHE A 303 -9.09 2.74 17.43
C PHE A 303 -9.23 1.25 17.17
N HIS A 304 -10.08 0.58 17.95
CA HIS A 304 -10.35 -0.85 17.77
C HIS A 304 -11.59 -1.02 16.90
N ALA A 305 -11.37 -1.31 15.61
CA ALA A 305 -12.42 -1.36 14.58
C ALA A 305 -13.61 -2.25 14.99
N LEU A 306 -13.34 -3.49 15.38
CA LEU A 306 -14.37 -4.48 15.66
C LEU A 306 -15.29 -4.07 16.82
N THR A 307 -14.74 -3.62 17.95
CA THR A 307 -15.56 -3.19 19.10
C THR A 307 -16.24 -1.85 18.86
N SER A 308 -15.78 -1.10 17.87
CA SER A 308 -16.41 0.15 17.43
C SER A 308 -17.46 -0.08 16.34
N GLY A 309 -17.77 -1.34 16.02
CA GLY A 309 -18.82 -1.72 15.07
C GLY A 309 -18.39 -1.81 13.61
N VAL A 310 -17.09 -1.80 13.30
CA VAL A 310 -16.59 -2.03 11.94
C VAL A 310 -16.37 -3.53 11.71
N GLU A 311 -17.07 -4.09 10.74
CA GLU A 311 -17.08 -5.52 10.47
C GLU A 311 -16.45 -5.83 9.10
N TYR A 312 -15.54 -6.81 9.09
CA TYR A 312 -14.84 -7.21 7.88
C TYR A 312 -15.76 -7.86 6.84
N ASN A 313 -16.75 -8.63 7.29
CA ASN A 313 -17.55 -9.45 6.39
C ASN A 313 -18.98 -9.64 6.91
N ILE A 314 -19.97 -9.30 6.10
CA ILE A 314 -21.40 -9.53 6.34
C ILE A 314 -21.82 -11.00 6.16
N PHE A 315 -21.00 -11.82 5.50
CA PHE A 315 -21.27 -13.23 5.28
C PHE A 315 -20.71 -14.10 6.41
N SER A 316 -21.34 -15.26 6.66
CA SER A 316 -20.76 -16.30 7.51
C SER A 316 -19.39 -16.75 6.97
N HIS A 317 -18.57 -17.37 7.82
CA HIS A 317 -17.26 -17.89 7.41
C HIS A 317 -17.40 -18.86 6.21
N GLU A 318 -18.35 -19.80 6.26
CA GLU A 318 -18.56 -20.77 5.18
C GLU A 318 -18.91 -20.09 3.85
N ALA A 319 -19.83 -19.11 3.88
CA ALA A 319 -20.24 -18.35 2.70
C ALA A 319 -19.12 -17.44 2.16
N HIS A 320 -18.21 -16.98 3.01
CA HIS A 320 -17.03 -16.24 2.57
C HIS A 320 -16.07 -17.11 1.76
N TYR A 321 -15.70 -18.28 2.28
CA TYR A 321 -14.74 -19.17 1.64
C TYR A 321 -15.31 -19.83 0.37
N ALA A 322 -16.62 -20.05 0.30
CA ALA A 322 -17.29 -20.51 -0.92
C ALA A 322 -17.12 -19.53 -2.11
N LYS A 323 -16.85 -18.25 -1.85
CA LYS A 323 -16.58 -17.23 -2.88
C LYS A 323 -15.11 -17.18 -3.33
N ILE A 324 -14.21 -17.92 -2.69
CA ILE A 324 -12.81 -18.07 -3.14
C ILE A 324 -12.76 -19.10 -4.27
N GLY A 325 -13.20 -18.67 -5.46
CA GLY A 325 -13.17 -19.46 -6.68
C GLY A 325 -11.77 -19.58 -7.29
N PRO A 326 -11.62 -20.38 -8.38
CA PRO A 326 -10.35 -20.52 -9.10
C PRO A 326 -9.84 -19.20 -9.71
N THR A 327 -10.75 -18.24 -9.95
CA THR A 327 -10.43 -16.91 -10.48
C THR A 327 -10.04 -15.90 -9.39
N HIS A 328 -10.05 -16.29 -8.12
CA HIS A 328 -9.66 -15.40 -7.02
C HIS A 328 -8.18 -15.00 -7.15
N TYR A 329 -7.87 -13.74 -6.82
CA TYR A 329 -6.53 -13.19 -7.03
C TYR A 329 -5.43 -13.99 -6.32
N THR A 330 -5.74 -14.62 -5.18
CA THR A 330 -4.80 -15.46 -4.42
C THR A 330 -4.28 -16.67 -5.19
N ARG A 331 -4.99 -17.12 -6.23
CA ARG A 331 -4.66 -18.30 -7.05
C ARG A 331 -4.12 -17.95 -8.43
N GLN A 332 -3.98 -16.66 -8.73
CA GLN A 332 -3.43 -16.21 -10.01
C GLN A 332 -1.93 -16.48 -10.07
N ASP A 333 -1.47 -17.01 -11.20
CA ASP A 333 -0.07 -17.35 -11.51
C ASP A 333 0.57 -16.41 -12.54
N THR A 334 -0.22 -15.45 -13.05
CA THR A 334 0.23 -14.45 -14.03
C THR A 334 0.76 -13.20 -13.34
N PRO A 335 1.69 -12.44 -13.95
CA PRO A 335 2.20 -11.18 -13.42
C PRO A 335 1.08 -10.21 -13.00
N LEU A 336 1.27 -9.54 -11.87
CA LEU A 336 0.33 -8.53 -11.36
C LEU A 336 0.30 -7.26 -12.23
N ILE A 337 1.47 -6.83 -12.69
CA ILE A 337 1.66 -5.63 -13.49
C ILE A 337 2.07 -6.01 -14.91
N LEU A 338 1.41 -5.40 -15.89
CA LEU A 338 1.70 -5.54 -17.31
C LEU A 338 2.72 -4.48 -17.73
N ASN A 339 3.84 -4.90 -18.31
CA ASN A 339 4.89 -4.03 -18.88
C ASN A 339 5.32 -2.85 -17.96
N PRO A 340 5.79 -3.11 -16.73
CA PRO A 340 6.18 -2.04 -15.79
C PRO A 340 7.26 -1.10 -16.35
N GLU A 341 8.15 -1.62 -17.19
CA GLU A 341 9.21 -0.83 -17.84
C GLU A 341 8.69 0.28 -18.75
N SER A 342 7.51 0.11 -19.36
CA SER A 342 6.91 1.12 -20.25
C SER A 342 6.11 2.20 -19.53
N LEU A 343 5.94 2.10 -18.21
CA LEU A 343 5.24 3.11 -17.42
C LEU A 343 6.03 4.43 -17.39
N PRO A 344 5.35 5.58 -17.29
CA PRO A 344 6.00 6.89 -17.26
C PRO A 344 6.80 7.13 -15.99
#